data_AF-A0A1C6PYU6-F1
#
_entry.id   AF-A0A1C6PYU6-F1
#
_cell.length_a   1.000
_cell.length_b   1.000
_cell.length_c   1.000
_cell.angle_alpha   90.00
_cell.angle_beta   90.00
_cell.angle_gamma   90.00
#
_symmetry.space_group_name_H-M   'P 1'
#
loop_
_entity.id
_entity.type
_entity.pdbx_description
1 polymer ?
#
loop_
_entity_poly.entity_id
_entity_poly.type
_entity_poly.pdbx_seq_one_letter_code
_entity_poly.pdbx_strand_id
1 'polypeptide(L)'
;MTEHITDDVLAQLARPDRDGGSGPEHLAVCTDCRTRMAAWQNIGSAVRAEADELAVAPPSFDALLAPALAGAAPSRSAAAVAVPAERPHGRGMSWRTAWQLTLRQAALMPRVWAPLSAAGFVGAALTASARVQDGFGVRLFGGVVVLLVILGALMAASPRRDPRRELLFTLPVPPAAVFLARLTVVLFADVAMAMICSALVDGPGWWPVVTSWLGESLLAASLALALAVRFAPVTGAAAGAALWLLGVAAGPRGPFSTPADAFLKPLLSTTPWTLLLAFALLGWAAGAMRRHAAAASAA
;
A
#
# COMPACT_ATOMS: atom_id res chain seq x y z
N MET A 1 -39.15 -0.83 25.76
CA MET A 1 -37.77 -1.12 26.24
C MET A 1 -36.86 -0.07 25.63
N THR A 2 -36.20 0.74 26.45
CA THR A 2 -35.34 1.85 26.00
C THR A 2 -33.85 1.50 25.99
N GLU A 3 -33.49 0.34 26.53
CA GLU A 3 -32.10 -0.11 26.60
C GLU A 3 -31.83 -1.09 25.45
N HIS A 4 -30.83 -0.78 24.62
CA HIS A 4 -30.43 -1.57 23.46
C HIS A 4 -29.12 -2.32 23.75
N ILE A 5 -28.95 -3.50 23.15
CA ILE A 5 -27.67 -4.23 23.21
C ILE A 5 -26.60 -3.41 22.48
N THR A 6 -25.41 -3.29 23.10
CA THR A 6 -24.23 -2.64 22.51
C THR A 6 -23.67 -3.43 21.32
N ASP A 7 -23.08 -2.77 20.34
CA ASP A 7 -22.52 -3.43 19.15
C ASP A 7 -21.45 -4.48 19.47
N ASP A 8 -20.63 -4.29 20.50
CA ASP A 8 -19.62 -5.27 20.90
C ASP A 8 -20.25 -6.60 21.34
N VAL A 9 -21.39 -6.55 22.03
CA VAL A 9 -22.14 -7.73 22.45
C VAL A 9 -22.83 -8.38 21.25
N LEU A 10 -23.39 -7.60 20.32
CA LEU A 10 -23.96 -8.13 19.08
C LEU A 10 -22.90 -8.81 18.20
N ALA A 11 -21.72 -8.19 18.04
CA ALA A 11 -20.60 -8.75 17.29
C ALA A 11 -20.07 -10.05 17.91
N GLN A 12 -20.06 -10.14 19.25
CA GLN A 12 -19.69 -11.39 19.92
C GLN A 12 -20.78 -12.47 19.83
N LEU A 13 -22.06 -12.11 19.87
CA LEU A 13 -23.19 -13.04 19.70
C LEU A 13 -23.29 -13.57 18.26
N ALA A 14 -22.81 -12.82 17.26
CA ALA A 14 -22.79 -13.24 15.87
C ALA A 14 -21.75 -14.34 15.54
N ARG A 15 -20.90 -14.73 16.51
CA ARG A 15 -19.91 -15.79 16.34
C ARG A 15 -20.55 -17.18 16.53
N PRO A 16 -20.29 -18.16 15.64
CA PRO A 16 -20.95 -19.47 15.67
C PRO A 16 -20.55 -20.31 16.89
N ASP A 17 -19.36 -20.11 17.46
CA ASP A 17 -18.79 -20.96 18.52
C ASP A 17 -19.18 -20.51 19.94
N ARG A 18 -20.16 -19.63 20.10
CA ARG A 18 -20.50 -19.10 21.43
C ARG A 18 -21.65 -19.87 22.07
N ASP A 19 -21.32 -20.60 23.13
CA ASP A 19 -22.31 -21.21 24.02
C ASP A 19 -22.88 -20.17 25.01
N GLY A 20 -24.20 -19.94 24.96
CA GLY A 20 -25.00 -19.61 26.15
C GLY A 20 -24.93 -18.19 26.75
N GLY A 21 -24.79 -17.12 25.95
CA GLY A 21 -24.97 -15.75 26.47
C GLY A 21 -26.43 -15.30 26.60
N SER A 22 -26.75 -14.50 27.62
CA SER A 22 -28.06 -13.86 27.85
C SER A 22 -28.36 -12.73 26.84
N GLY A 23 -28.55 -13.10 25.57
CA GLY A 23 -28.99 -12.24 24.47
C GLY A 23 -30.25 -12.68 23.69
N PRO A 24 -30.68 -13.96 23.65
CA PRO A 24 -31.75 -14.38 22.74
C PRO A 24 -33.14 -13.84 23.12
N GLU A 25 -33.40 -13.62 24.42
CA GLU A 25 -34.69 -13.11 24.90
C GLU A 25 -34.92 -11.65 24.48
N HIS A 26 -33.88 -10.80 24.54
CA HIS A 26 -33.97 -9.41 24.13
C HIS A 26 -34.15 -9.26 22.60
N LEU A 27 -33.46 -10.07 21.80
CA LEU A 27 -33.59 -10.07 20.33
C LEU A 27 -35.00 -10.48 19.85
N ALA A 28 -35.73 -11.24 20.68
CA ALA A 28 -37.11 -11.60 20.42
C ALA A 28 -38.06 -10.38 20.48
N VAL A 29 -37.78 -9.45 21.40
CA VAL A 29 -38.66 -8.30 21.71
C VAL A 29 -38.24 -7.01 20.97
N CYS A 30 -36.94 -6.81 20.71
CA CYS A 30 -36.43 -5.58 20.10
C CYS A 30 -36.12 -5.75 18.60
N THR A 31 -36.85 -5.03 17.74
CA THR A 31 -36.66 -5.05 16.28
C THR A 31 -35.36 -4.37 15.84
N ASP A 32 -34.95 -3.28 16.48
CA ASP A 32 -33.72 -2.55 16.14
C ASP A 32 -32.46 -3.41 16.37
N CYS A 33 -32.35 -4.03 17.55
CA CYS A 33 -31.26 -4.95 17.87
C CYS A 33 -31.21 -6.14 16.91
N ARG A 34 -32.35 -6.59 16.39
CA ARG A 34 -32.44 -7.67 15.39
C ARG A 34 -31.88 -7.25 14.03
N THR A 35 -32.21 -6.04 13.58
CA THR A 35 -31.65 -5.47 12.34
C THR A 35 -30.14 -5.32 12.44
N ARG A 36 -29.63 -4.81 13.56
CA ARG A 36 -28.19 -4.68 13.81
C ARG A 36 -27.50 -6.06 13.89
N MET A 37 -28.13 -7.03 14.53
CA MET A 37 -27.64 -8.42 14.57
C MET A 37 -27.54 -9.04 13.17
N ALA A 38 -28.55 -8.82 12.31
CA ALA A 38 -28.52 -9.30 10.92
C ALA A 38 -27.35 -8.68 10.13
N ALA A 39 -27.04 -7.39 10.35
CA ALA A 39 -25.88 -6.76 9.74
C ALA A 39 -24.56 -7.44 10.18
N TRP A 40 -24.40 -7.73 11.48
CA TRP A 40 -23.22 -8.45 11.99
C TRP A 40 -23.13 -9.88 11.46
N GLN A 41 -24.25 -10.59 11.34
CA GLN A 41 -24.30 -11.93 10.73
C GLN A 41 -23.92 -11.91 9.24
N ASN A 42 -24.37 -10.90 8.49
CA ASN A 42 -24.01 -10.71 7.08
C ASN A 42 -22.52 -10.40 6.90
N ILE A 43 -21.93 -9.58 7.78
CA ILE A 43 -20.48 -9.35 7.79
C ILE A 43 -19.75 -10.67 8.09
N GLY A 44 -20.22 -11.43 9.09
CA GLY A 44 -19.65 -12.71 9.45
C GLY A 44 -19.73 -13.76 8.34
N SER A 45 -20.83 -13.82 7.60
CA SER A 45 -20.98 -14.73 6.46
C SER A 45 -20.11 -14.32 5.28
N ALA A 46 -20.00 -13.02 4.97
CA ALA A 46 -19.12 -12.52 3.92
C ALA A 46 -17.64 -12.83 4.22
N VAL A 47 -17.20 -12.63 5.47
CA VAL A 47 -15.83 -12.96 5.89
C VAL A 47 -15.57 -14.46 5.82
N ARG A 48 -16.54 -15.31 6.19
CA ARG A 48 -16.40 -16.77 6.05
C ARG A 48 -16.37 -17.21 4.59
N ALA A 49 -17.21 -16.64 3.73
CA ALA A 49 -17.16 -16.93 2.29
C ALA A 49 -15.81 -16.54 1.68
N GLU A 50 -15.25 -15.37 2.02
CA GLU A 50 -13.89 -14.97 1.62
C GLU A 50 -12.84 -15.96 2.18
N ALA A 51 -13.00 -16.41 3.43
CA ALA A 51 -12.12 -17.39 4.04
C ALA A 51 -12.22 -18.78 3.38
N ASP A 52 -13.41 -19.23 2.99
CA ASP A 52 -13.64 -20.51 2.30
C ASP A 52 -13.08 -20.48 0.88
N GLU A 53 -13.24 -19.37 0.15
CA GLU A 53 -12.59 -19.14 -1.14
C GLU A 53 -11.06 -19.19 -1.03
N LEU A 54 -10.51 -18.68 0.08
CA LEU A 54 -9.08 -18.76 0.41
C LEU A 54 -8.68 -20.14 0.98
N ALA A 55 -9.62 -20.90 1.53
CA ALA A 55 -9.42 -22.25 2.06
C ALA A 55 -9.45 -23.33 0.97
N VAL A 56 -9.72 -22.96 -0.28
CA VAL A 56 -9.27 -23.74 -1.44
C VAL A 56 -7.76 -23.80 -1.37
N ALA A 57 -7.28 -24.84 -0.67
CA ALA A 57 -5.87 -25.06 -0.44
C ALA A 57 -5.19 -25.03 -1.81
N PRO A 58 -4.24 -24.11 -2.04
CA PRO A 58 -3.45 -24.17 -3.26
C PRO A 58 -2.87 -25.59 -3.34
N PRO A 59 -2.89 -26.24 -4.52
CA PRO A 59 -2.37 -27.59 -4.66
C PRO A 59 -1.00 -27.66 -4.00
N SER A 60 -0.76 -28.72 -3.23
CA SER A 60 0.49 -28.87 -2.49
C SER A 60 1.66 -28.70 -3.45
N PHE A 61 2.76 -28.15 -2.94
CA PHE A 61 3.97 -27.95 -3.73
C PHE A 61 4.37 -29.24 -4.47
N ASP A 62 4.19 -30.39 -3.82
CA ASP A 62 4.39 -31.72 -4.41
C ASP A 62 3.42 -32.04 -5.55
N ALA A 63 2.15 -31.64 -5.45
CA ALA A 63 1.19 -31.84 -6.54
C ALA A 63 1.52 -31.01 -7.79
N LEU A 64 2.17 -29.85 -7.62
CA LEU A 64 2.65 -29.01 -8.72
C LEU A 64 3.99 -29.48 -9.31
N LEU A 65 4.86 -30.06 -8.48
CA LEU A 65 6.17 -30.56 -8.90
C LEU A 65 6.15 -31.99 -9.41
N ALA A 66 5.27 -32.85 -8.92
CA ALA A 66 5.23 -34.26 -9.30
C ALA A 66 5.08 -34.46 -10.82
N PRO A 67 4.24 -33.71 -11.56
CA PRO A 67 4.19 -33.81 -13.02
C PRO A 67 5.46 -33.28 -13.71
N ALA A 68 6.07 -32.22 -13.17
CA ALA A 68 7.29 -31.61 -13.72
C ALA A 68 8.53 -32.49 -13.48
N LEU A 69 8.56 -33.20 -12.35
CA LEU A 69 9.62 -34.15 -11.99
C LEU A 69 9.40 -35.52 -12.66
N ALA A 70 8.15 -35.97 -12.85
CA ALA A 70 7.86 -37.20 -13.57
C ALA A 70 8.23 -37.12 -15.06
N GLY A 71 8.21 -35.92 -15.65
CA GLY A 71 8.73 -35.67 -17.00
C GLY A 71 10.27 -35.58 -17.09
N ALA A 72 10.95 -35.42 -15.96
CA ALA A 72 12.40 -35.40 -15.87
C ALA A 72 12.92 -36.82 -15.57
N ALA A 73 13.13 -37.62 -16.62
CA ALA A 73 13.79 -38.92 -16.48
C ALA A 73 15.13 -38.78 -15.70
N PRO A 74 15.50 -39.77 -14.86
CA PRO A 74 16.66 -39.68 -13.99
C PRO A 74 17.96 -39.79 -14.80
N SER A 75 18.42 -38.66 -15.35
CA SER A 75 19.79 -38.55 -15.82
C SER A 75 20.71 -38.39 -14.61
N ARG A 76 21.31 -39.52 -14.23
CA ARG A 76 22.57 -39.74 -13.50
C ARG A 76 23.10 -38.61 -12.62
N SER A 77 23.41 -39.02 -11.38
CA SER A 77 24.25 -38.35 -10.39
C SER A 77 23.51 -37.41 -9.44
N ALA A 78 22.74 -38.01 -8.54
CA ALA A 78 22.49 -37.44 -7.23
C ALA A 78 23.78 -37.49 -6.41
N ALA A 79 24.78 -36.68 -6.79
CA ALA A 79 25.71 -36.17 -5.81
C ALA A 79 24.84 -35.35 -4.85
N ALA A 80 24.77 -35.75 -3.59
CA ALA A 80 24.19 -34.93 -2.54
C ALA A 80 24.91 -33.59 -2.59
N VAL A 81 24.28 -32.59 -3.23
CA VAL A 81 24.73 -31.21 -3.18
C VAL A 81 24.50 -30.82 -1.73
N ALA A 82 25.54 -30.97 -0.92
CA ALA A 82 25.62 -30.32 0.37
C ALA A 82 25.40 -28.83 0.08
N VAL A 83 24.18 -28.35 0.32
CA VAL A 83 23.85 -26.94 0.21
C VAL A 83 24.74 -26.26 1.23
N PRO A 84 25.76 -25.50 0.81
CA PRO A 84 26.64 -24.86 1.77
C PRO A 84 25.77 -23.92 2.58
N ALA A 85 25.68 -24.14 3.89
CA ALA A 85 25.05 -23.24 4.84
C ALA A 85 25.89 -21.96 5.05
N GLU A 86 26.63 -21.53 4.02
CA GLU A 86 27.25 -20.22 3.97
C GLU A 86 26.15 -19.20 3.71
N ARG A 87 25.57 -18.69 4.80
CA ARG A 87 24.89 -17.40 4.80
C ARG A 87 25.89 -16.40 4.21
N PRO A 88 25.69 -15.87 2.99
CA PRO A 88 26.63 -14.93 2.43
C PRO A 88 26.57 -13.68 3.30
N HIS A 89 27.58 -13.53 4.15
CA HIS A 89 27.76 -12.34 4.95
C HIS A 89 28.12 -11.21 3.99
N GLY A 90 27.09 -10.41 3.67
CA GLY A 90 27.19 -9.02 3.26
C GLY A 90 28.25 -8.68 2.22
N ARG A 91 27.86 -8.67 0.95
CA ARG A 91 28.32 -7.64 0.00
C ARG A 91 27.47 -7.63 -1.26
N GLY A 92 26.76 -6.52 -1.43
CA GLY A 92 26.17 -6.08 -2.70
C GLY A 92 25.28 -7.09 -3.41
N MET A 93 23.97 -7.00 -3.18
CA MET A 93 23.02 -7.56 -4.14
C MET A 93 23.37 -6.98 -5.51
N SER A 94 23.76 -7.83 -6.46
CA SER A 94 24.20 -7.34 -7.77
C SER A 94 23.08 -6.49 -8.38
N TRP A 95 23.42 -5.39 -9.05
CA TRP A 95 22.42 -4.54 -9.72
C TRP A 95 21.47 -5.36 -10.61
N ARG A 96 22.00 -6.41 -11.24
CA ARG A 96 21.22 -7.36 -12.04
C ARG A 96 20.17 -8.11 -11.20
N THR A 97 20.53 -8.57 -10.01
CA THR A 97 19.60 -9.24 -9.08
C THR A 97 18.53 -8.26 -8.58
N ALA A 98 18.91 -7.02 -8.24
CA ALA A 98 17.96 -5.97 -7.88
C ALA A 98 16.97 -5.69 -9.01
N TRP A 99 17.47 -5.54 -10.24
CA TRP A 99 16.64 -5.35 -11.42
C TRP A 99 15.69 -6.53 -11.68
N GLN A 100 16.18 -7.76 -11.61
CA GLN A 100 15.35 -8.96 -11.77
C GLN A 100 14.27 -9.05 -10.70
N LEU A 101 14.59 -8.72 -9.43
CA LEU A 101 13.63 -8.67 -8.35
C LEU A 101 12.54 -7.63 -8.64
N THR A 102 12.92 -6.43 -9.04
CA THR A 102 11.99 -5.34 -9.41
C THR A 102 11.05 -5.75 -10.54
N LEU A 103 11.56 -6.36 -11.63
CA LEU A 103 10.72 -6.83 -12.73
C LEU A 103 9.75 -7.94 -12.31
N ARG A 104 10.19 -8.86 -11.46
CA ARG A 104 9.32 -9.92 -10.92
C ARG A 104 8.24 -9.34 -10.01
N GLN A 105 8.58 -8.37 -9.17
CA GLN A 105 7.60 -7.67 -8.33
C GLN A 105 6.58 -6.89 -9.16
N ALA A 106 7.00 -6.29 -10.28
CA ALA A 106 6.09 -5.63 -11.22
C ALA A 106 5.06 -6.61 -11.80
N ALA A 107 5.51 -7.81 -12.21
CA ALA A 107 4.62 -8.85 -12.74
C ALA A 107 3.65 -9.43 -11.67
N LEU A 108 4.01 -9.32 -10.39
CA LEU A 108 3.20 -9.77 -9.27
C LEU A 108 2.22 -8.70 -8.75
N MET A 109 2.29 -7.46 -9.24
CA MET A 109 1.34 -6.43 -8.83
C MET A 109 -0.09 -6.78 -9.27
N PRO A 110 -1.10 -6.43 -8.45
CA PRO A 110 -2.48 -6.59 -8.84
C PRO A 110 -2.71 -5.96 -10.21
N ARG A 111 -3.20 -6.73 -11.17
CA ARG A 111 -3.45 -6.25 -12.55
C ARG A 111 -4.40 -5.06 -12.59
N VAL A 112 -5.23 -4.88 -11.56
CA VAL A 112 -6.19 -3.77 -11.41
C VAL A 112 -5.50 -2.45 -11.02
N TRP A 113 -4.31 -2.48 -10.40
CA TRP A 113 -3.63 -1.26 -9.94
C TRP A 113 -3.23 -0.35 -11.11
N ALA A 114 -2.57 -0.90 -12.13
CA ALA A 114 -2.10 -0.12 -13.28
C ALA A 114 -3.23 0.61 -14.05
N PRO A 115 -4.34 -0.05 -14.45
CA PRO A 115 -5.43 0.65 -15.13
C PRO A 115 -6.13 1.65 -14.21
N LEU A 116 -6.22 1.38 -12.90
CA LEU A 116 -6.81 2.32 -11.94
C LEU A 116 -5.96 3.59 -11.80
N SER A 117 -4.64 3.46 -11.60
CA SER A 117 -3.71 4.59 -11.58
C SER A 117 -3.76 5.35 -12.90
N ALA A 118 -3.71 4.66 -14.04
CA ALA A 118 -3.77 5.29 -15.36
C ALA A 118 -5.08 6.06 -15.56
N ALA A 119 -6.23 5.48 -15.22
CA ALA A 119 -7.53 6.15 -15.27
C ALA A 119 -7.56 7.39 -14.36
N GLY A 120 -6.98 7.31 -13.17
CA GLY A 120 -6.85 8.44 -12.25
C GLY A 120 -6.02 9.58 -12.83
N PHE A 121 -4.82 9.30 -13.35
CA PHE A 121 -3.94 10.32 -13.94
C PHE A 121 -4.52 10.93 -15.22
N VAL A 122 -5.06 10.11 -16.12
CA VAL A 122 -5.70 10.58 -17.36
C VAL A 122 -6.94 11.39 -17.05
N GLY A 123 -7.80 10.90 -16.14
CA GLY A 123 -8.99 11.62 -15.69
C GLY A 123 -8.64 12.98 -15.08
N ALA A 124 -7.59 13.03 -14.25
CA ALA A 124 -7.09 14.28 -13.66
C ALA A 124 -6.56 15.24 -14.74
N ALA A 125 -5.79 14.74 -15.71
CA ALA A 125 -5.24 15.55 -16.80
C ALA A 125 -6.35 16.13 -17.69
N LEU A 126 -7.33 15.31 -18.08
CA LEU A 126 -8.48 15.75 -18.88
C LEU A 126 -9.35 16.76 -18.13
N THR A 127 -9.56 16.54 -16.82
CA THR A 127 -10.33 17.48 -16.00
C THR A 127 -9.58 18.80 -15.82
N ALA A 128 -8.26 18.76 -15.68
CA ALA A 128 -7.41 19.93 -15.58
C ALA A 128 -7.37 20.73 -16.89
N SER A 129 -7.25 20.06 -18.05
CA SER A 129 -7.27 20.69 -19.37
C SER A 129 -8.65 21.23 -19.74
N ALA A 130 -9.75 20.67 -19.23
CA ALA A 130 -11.08 21.27 -19.41
C ALA A 130 -11.28 22.59 -18.62
N ARG A 131 -10.38 22.93 -17.69
CA ARG A 131 -10.49 24.06 -16.75
C ARG A 131 -9.34 25.07 -16.89
N VAL A 132 -8.86 25.27 -18.12
CA VAL A 132 -7.65 26.07 -18.48
C VAL A 132 -7.58 27.45 -17.83
N GLN A 133 -8.70 28.09 -17.52
CA GLN A 133 -8.73 29.53 -17.26
C GLN A 133 -8.27 29.98 -15.85
N ASP A 134 -8.24 29.11 -14.82
CA ASP A 134 -8.13 29.60 -13.43
C ASP A 134 -6.87 29.18 -12.64
N GLY A 135 -5.96 28.42 -13.25
CA GLY A 135 -4.87 27.75 -12.51
C GLY A 135 -5.35 26.77 -11.42
N PHE A 136 -6.66 26.64 -11.23
CA PHE A 136 -7.32 25.61 -10.44
C PHE A 136 -7.06 24.22 -11.04
N GLY A 137 -7.05 24.09 -12.37
CA GLY A 137 -6.77 22.83 -13.06
C GLY A 137 -5.42 22.22 -12.67
N VAL A 138 -4.35 23.03 -12.67
CA VAL A 138 -3.00 22.59 -12.28
C VAL A 138 -2.96 22.11 -10.82
N ARG A 139 -3.70 22.76 -9.92
CA ARG A 139 -3.79 22.36 -8.51
C ARG A 139 -4.58 21.09 -8.30
N LEU A 140 -5.72 20.98 -8.96
CA LEU A 140 -6.54 19.77 -8.91
C LEU A 140 -5.71 18.59 -9.41
N PHE A 141 -5.02 18.76 -10.53
CA PHE A 141 -4.09 17.76 -11.06
C PHE A 141 -3.01 17.40 -10.03
N GLY A 142 -2.29 18.39 -9.49
CA GLY A 142 -1.25 18.15 -8.49
C GLY A 142 -1.76 17.44 -7.24
N GLY A 143 -2.92 17.85 -6.72
CA GLY A 143 -3.56 17.20 -5.58
C GLY A 143 -3.97 15.75 -5.87
N VAL A 144 -4.51 15.46 -7.06
CA VAL A 144 -4.84 14.08 -7.45
C VAL A 144 -3.56 13.24 -7.62
N VAL A 145 -2.50 13.80 -8.21
CA VAL A 145 -1.20 13.13 -8.33
C VAL A 145 -0.65 12.75 -6.95
N VAL A 146 -0.62 13.70 -6.00
CA VAL A 146 -0.16 13.45 -4.62
C VAL A 146 -0.97 12.31 -4.00
N LEU A 147 -2.29 12.33 -4.12
CA LEU A 147 -3.17 11.30 -3.57
C LEU A 147 -2.92 9.92 -4.19
N LEU A 148 -2.78 9.84 -5.52
CA LEU A 148 -2.50 8.59 -6.23
C LEU A 148 -1.14 8.01 -5.84
N VAL A 149 -0.10 8.85 -5.70
CA VAL A 149 1.23 8.43 -5.27
C VAL A 149 1.21 7.93 -3.80
N ILE A 150 0.46 8.59 -2.90
CA ILE A 150 0.27 8.11 -1.51
C ILE A 150 -0.44 6.75 -1.53
N LEU A 151 -1.52 6.61 -2.31
CA LEU A 151 -2.28 5.37 -2.40
C LEU A 151 -1.42 4.23 -2.97
N GLY A 152 -0.65 4.48 -4.04
CA GLY A 152 0.31 3.53 -4.61
C GLY A 152 1.35 3.11 -3.59
N ALA A 153 1.96 4.06 -2.89
CA ALA A 153 2.92 3.80 -1.82
C ALA A 153 2.33 2.92 -0.69
N LEU A 154 1.14 3.25 -0.20
CA LEU A 154 0.46 2.47 0.85
C LEU A 154 0.04 1.08 0.35
N MET A 155 -0.38 0.96 -0.90
CA MET A 155 -0.65 -0.34 -1.55
C MET A 155 0.61 -1.19 -1.63
N ALA A 156 1.78 -0.58 -1.91
CA ALA A 156 3.06 -1.25 -1.89
C ALA A 156 3.48 -1.70 -0.48
N ALA A 157 3.15 -0.91 0.55
CA ALA A 157 3.48 -1.18 1.93
C ALA A 157 2.50 -2.10 2.68
N SER A 158 1.27 -2.27 2.17
CA SER A 158 0.23 -3.03 2.87
C SER A 158 0.70 -4.46 3.15
N PRO A 159 0.92 -4.81 4.44
CA PRO A 159 1.42 -6.14 4.81
C PRO A 159 0.35 -7.23 4.77
N ARG A 160 -0.91 -6.84 4.55
CA ARG A 160 -2.08 -7.66 4.78
C ARG A 160 -2.59 -8.25 3.47
N ARG A 161 -2.69 -9.59 3.45
CA ARG A 161 -3.31 -10.47 2.45
C ARG A 161 -2.42 -11.10 1.37
N ASP A 162 -1.13 -11.31 1.62
CA ASP A 162 -0.43 -12.32 0.83
C ASP A 162 -0.22 -13.59 1.68
N PRO A 163 -1.03 -14.66 1.53
CA PRO A 163 -0.77 -15.95 2.18
C PRO A 163 0.63 -16.51 1.84
N ARG A 164 1.28 -15.95 0.82
CA ARG A 164 2.68 -16.17 0.47
C ARG A 164 3.68 -15.62 1.49
N ARG A 165 3.25 -14.91 2.54
CA ARG A 165 4.15 -14.45 3.61
C ARG A 165 4.84 -15.62 4.30
N GLU A 166 4.18 -16.77 4.45
CA GLU A 166 4.79 -17.99 4.98
C GLU A 166 5.87 -18.53 4.03
N LEU A 167 5.63 -18.48 2.72
CA LEU A 167 6.62 -18.86 1.69
C LEU A 167 7.76 -17.85 1.55
N LEU A 168 7.56 -16.58 1.94
CA LEU A 168 8.63 -15.58 1.92
C LEU A 168 9.65 -15.79 3.05
N PHE A 169 9.28 -16.46 4.14
CA PHE A 169 10.23 -16.84 5.19
C PHE A 169 11.15 -18.00 4.78
N THR A 170 10.78 -18.77 3.75
CA THR A 170 11.64 -19.82 3.20
C THR A 170 12.54 -19.32 2.07
N LEU A 171 12.29 -18.13 1.53
CA LEU A 171 13.07 -17.55 0.44
C LEU A 171 14.34 -16.84 0.96
N PRO A 172 15.49 -16.97 0.27
CA PRO A 172 16.75 -16.36 0.66
C PRO A 172 16.81 -14.82 0.42
N VAL A 173 15.66 -14.17 0.21
CA VAL A 173 15.58 -12.74 -0.12
C VAL A 173 15.07 -11.97 1.10
N PRO A 174 15.82 -10.95 1.58
CA PRO A 174 15.38 -10.20 2.75
C PRO A 174 14.08 -9.44 2.45
N PRO A 175 13.10 -9.41 3.38
CA PRO A 175 11.79 -8.80 3.15
C PRO A 175 11.89 -7.29 2.83
N ALA A 176 12.91 -6.61 3.36
CA ALA A 176 13.18 -5.22 3.04
C ALA A 176 13.54 -5.00 1.56
N ALA A 177 14.22 -5.96 0.92
CA ALA A 177 14.55 -5.85 -0.51
C ALA A 177 13.31 -6.04 -1.38
N VAL A 178 12.41 -6.97 -1.01
CA VAL A 178 11.12 -7.16 -1.69
C VAL A 178 10.25 -5.90 -1.58
N PHE A 179 10.16 -5.34 -0.37
CA PHE A 179 9.46 -4.08 -0.12
C PHE A 179 10.01 -2.93 -0.95
N LEU A 180 11.33 -2.72 -0.95
CA LEU A 180 11.98 -1.67 -1.73
C LEU A 180 11.80 -1.87 -3.24
N ALA A 181 11.91 -3.10 -3.73
CA ALA A 181 11.68 -3.42 -5.14
C ALA A 181 10.24 -3.08 -5.56
N ARG A 182 9.25 -3.52 -4.79
CA ARG A 182 7.83 -3.23 -5.03
C ARG A 182 7.56 -1.73 -4.99
N LEU A 183 8.06 -1.03 -3.97
CA LEU A 183 7.90 0.40 -3.82
C LEU A 183 8.53 1.16 -4.99
N THR A 184 9.71 0.74 -5.44
CA THR A 184 10.41 1.36 -6.57
C THR A 184 9.59 1.22 -7.85
N VAL A 185 9.01 0.04 -8.13
CA VAL A 185 8.14 -0.15 -9.31
C VAL A 185 6.96 0.82 -9.26
N VAL A 186 6.25 0.85 -8.14
CA VAL A 186 5.01 1.62 -7.99
C VAL A 186 5.30 3.12 -8.08
N LEU A 187 6.25 3.63 -7.31
CA LEU A 187 6.62 5.05 -7.36
C LEU A 187 7.16 5.45 -8.73
N PHE A 188 8.00 4.62 -9.37
CA PHE A 188 8.54 4.94 -10.69
C PHE A 188 7.44 5.03 -11.73
N ALA A 189 6.51 4.06 -11.74
CA ALA A 189 5.40 4.05 -12.68
C ALA A 189 4.41 5.20 -12.42
N ASP A 190 4.06 5.48 -11.17
CA ASP A 190 3.17 6.60 -10.83
C ASP A 190 3.81 7.95 -11.18
N VAL A 191 5.10 8.16 -10.86
CA VAL A 191 5.83 9.39 -11.23
C VAL A 191 5.98 9.50 -12.73
N ALA A 192 6.36 8.44 -13.45
CA ALA A 192 6.48 8.47 -14.91
C ALA A 192 5.14 8.80 -15.57
N MET A 193 4.04 8.20 -15.11
CA MET A 193 2.69 8.48 -15.60
C MET A 193 2.29 9.93 -15.30
N ALA A 194 2.50 10.42 -14.08
CA ALA A 194 2.23 11.80 -13.70
C ALA A 194 3.04 12.80 -14.55
N MET A 195 4.29 12.47 -14.89
CA MET A 195 5.14 13.28 -15.77
C MET A 195 4.59 13.33 -17.21
N ILE A 196 4.20 12.18 -17.77
CA ILE A 196 3.57 12.10 -19.10
C ILE A 196 2.27 12.92 -19.11
N CYS A 197 1.41 12.73 -18.10
CA CYS A 197 0.16 13.48 -17.97
C CYS A 197 0.39 14.98 -17.72
N SER A 198 1.47 15.38 -17.04
CA SER A 198 1.82 16.80 -16.85
C SER A 198 2.14 17.49 -18.18
N ALA A 199 2.63 16.75 -19.19
CA ALA A 199 2.84 17.28 -20.53
C ALA A 199 1.55 17.45 -21.34
N LEU A 200 0.45 16.80 -20.92
CA LEU A 200 -0.87 16.94 -21.52
C LEU A 200 -1.70 18.07 -20.90
N VAL A 201 -1.26 18.63 -19.77
CA VAL A 201 -1.93 19.77 -19.13
C VAL A 201 -1.52 21.04 -19.85
N ASP A 202 -2.47 21.71 -20.49
CA ASP A 202 -2.26 23.00 -21.15
C ASP A 202 -1.73 24.04 -20.15
N GLY A 203 -0.65 24.76 -20.52
CA GLY A 203 -0.02 25.73 -19.63
C GLY A 203 1.35 26.22 -20.09
N PRO A 204 2.09 26.95 -19.24
CA PRO A 204 3.40 27.55 -19.58
C PRO A 204 4.55 26.55 -19.73
N GLY A 205 4.24 25.25 -19.84
CA GLY A 205 5.19 24.15 -19.94
C GLY A 205 4.94 23.07 -18.88
N TRP A 206 5.47 21.87 -19.13
CA TRP A 206 5.30 20.70 -18.26
C TRP A 206 6.09 20.79 -16.95
N TRP A 207 7.24 21.48 -16.95
CA TRP A 207 8.14 21.56 -15.79
C TRP A 207 7.53 22.28 -14.58
N PRO A 208 6.91 23.48 -14.71
CA PRO A 208 6.20 24.11 -13.60
C PRO A 208 5.12 23.20 -12.98
N VAL A 209 4.38 22.47 -13.82
CA VAL A 209 3.38 21.49 -13.36
C VAL A 209 4.05 20.40 -12.54
N VAL A 210 5.14 19.79 -13.03
CA VAL A 210 5.90 18.77 -12.30
C VAL A 210 6.40 19.27 -10.95
N THR A 211 7.06 20.43 -10.93
CA THR A 211 7.61 21.01 -9.69
C THR A 211 6.53 21.40 -8.68
N SER A 212 5.28 21.56 -9.11
CA SER A 212 4.16 21.89 -8.23
C SER A 212 3.67 20.73 -7.37
N TRP A 213 3.85 19.48 -7.82
CA TRP A 213 3.37 18.29 -7.11
C TRP A 213 4.48 17.36 -6.65
N LEU A 214 5.68 17.40 -7.26
CA LEU A 214 6.74 16.41 -7.00
C LEU A 214 7.25 16.42 -5.55
N GLY A 215 7.55 17.60 -5.00
CA GLY A 215 8.03 17.74 -3.63
C GLY A 215 7.00 17.26 -2.61
N GLU A 216 5.77 17.75 -2.73
CA GLU A 216 4.65 17.37 -1.88
C GLU A 216 4.33 15.87 -1.97
N SER A 217 4.29 15.29 -3.18
CA SER A 217 3.93 13.89 -3.38
C SER A 217 4.98 12.95 -2.77
N LEU A 218 6.27 13.23 -3.00
CA LEU A 218 7.35 12.44 -2.43
C LEU A 218 7.39 12.56 -0.92
N LEU A 219 7.22 13.78 -0.37
CA LEU A 219 7.21 13.98 1.07
C LEU A 219 6.03 13.28 1.74
N ALA A 220 4.82 13.44 1.18
CA ALA A 220 3.59 12.83 1.70
C ALA A 220 3.64 11.31 1.63
N ALA A 221 4.06 10.74 0.49
CA ALA A 221 4.19 9.30 0.34
C ALA A 221 5.28 8.74 1.27
N SER A 222 6.43 9.41 1.39
CA SER A 222 7.52 8.96 2.28
C SER A 222 7.11 9.00 3.75
N LEU A 223 6.40 10.06 4.18
CA LEU A 223 5.86 10.17 5.54
C LEU A 223 4.79 9.11 5.81
N ALA A 224 3.87 8.91 4.86
CA ALA A 224 2.84 7.89 4.95
C ALA A 224 3.45 6.49 5.09
N LEU A 225 4.44 6.16 4.26
CA LEU A 225 5.17 4.89 4.32
C LEU A 225 5.93 4.70 5.63
N ALA A 226 6.67 5.73 6.05
CA ALA A 226 7.43 5.76 7.28
C ALA A 226 6.56 5.41 8.50
N LEU A 227 5.40 6.06 8.61
CA LEU A 227 4.47 5.82 9.71
C LEU A 227 3.66 4.53 9.54
N ALA A 228 3.32 4.15 8.31
CA ALA A 228 2.65 2.89 8.00
C ALA A 228 3.47 1.68 8.44
N VAL A 229 4.77 1.70 8.14
CA VAL A 229 5.72 0.64 8.50
C VAL A 229 6.00 0.62 10.00
N ARG A 230 6.16 1.80 10.63
CA ARG A 230 6.59 1.89 12.03
C ARG A 230 5.47 1.58 13.03
N PHE A 231 4.26 2.06 12.75
CA PHE A 231 3.15 2.03 13.70
C PHE A 231 2.02 1.15 13.18
N ALA A 232 1.33 1.59 12.13
CA ALA A 232 0.26 0.86 11.50
C ALA A 232 -0.12 1.50 10.15
N PRO A 233 -0.65 0.74 9.18
CA PRO A 233 -1.09 1.29 7.89
C PRO A 233 -2.07 2.46 8.01
N VAL A 234 -2.97 2.43 8.99
CA VAL A 234 -3.95 3.49 9.25
C VAL A 234 -3.27 4.80 9.65
N THR A 235 -2.22 4.73 10.49
CA THR A 235 -1.45 5.90 10.91
C THR A 235 -0.73 6.54 9.73
N GLY A 236 -0.14 5.73 8.85
CA GLY A 236 0.48 6.20 7.61
C GLY A 236 -0.52 6.85 6.67
N ALA A 237 -1.67 6.22 6.46
CA ALA A 237 -2.75 6.77 5.64
C ALA A 237 -3.26 8.10 6.18
N ALA A 238 -3.50 8.19 7.50
CA ALA A 238 -3.95 9.42 8.15
C ALA A 238 -2.92 10.55 8.01
N ALA A 239 -1.63 10.26 8.18
CA ALA A 239 -0.58 11.26 8.04
C ALA A 239 -0.39 11.75 6.59
N GLY A 240 -0.43 10.84 5.61
CA GLY A 240 -0.40 11.19 4.19
C GLY A 240 -1.61 12.03 3.79
N ALA A 241 -2.81 11.64 4.21
CA ALA A 241 -4.04 12.38 3.97
C ALA A 241 -4.04 13.76 4.64
N ALA A 242 -3.51 13.86 5.87
CA ALA A 242 -3.37 15.14 6.55
C ALA A 242 -2.41 16.08 5.80
N LEU A 243 -1.27 15.58 5.32
CA LEU A 243 -0.33 16.39 4.54
C LEU A 243 -0.92 16.83 3.20
N TRP A 244 -1.64 15.93 2.52
CA TRP A 244 -2.37 16.24 1.29
C TRP A 244 -3.45 17.31 1.50
N LEU A 245 -4.28 17.18 2.55
CA LEU A 245 -5.28 18.19 2.90
C LEU A 245 -4.62 19.54 3.17
N LEU A 246 -3.48 19.53 3.83
CA LEU A 246 -2.72 20.73 4.13
C LEU A 246 -2.18 21.40 2.85
N GLY A 247 -1.69 20.63 1.88
CA GLY A 247 -1.26 21.16 0.58
C GLY A 247 -2.42 21.74 -0.24
N VAL A 248 -3.58 21.08 -0.23
CA VAL A 248 -4.80 21.59 -0.87
C VAL A 248 -5.29 22.89 -0.21
N ALA A 249 -5.24 22.97 1.13
CA ALA A 249 -5.75 24.11 1.88
C ALA A 249 -4.81 25.32 1.91
N ALA A 250 -3.49 25.11 2.05
CA ALA A 250 -2.47 26.15 2.27
C ALA A 250 -1.71 26.59 1.00
N GLY A 251 -2.11 26.09 -0.18
CA GLY A 251 -1.45 26.45 -1.43
C GLY A 251 -1.53 27.96 -1.77
N PRO A 252 -0.76 28.48 -2.75
CA PRO A 252 -0.62 29.92 -3.05
C PRO A 252 -1.89 30.73 -3.39
N ARG A 253 -3.08 30.10 -3.43
CA ARG A 253 -4.41 30.72 -3.53
C ARG A 253 -5.42 29.84 -2.78
N GLY A 254 -5.01 29.27 -1.66
CA GLY A 254 -5.89 28.54 -0.76
C GLY A 254 -6.93 29.49 -0.17
N PRO A 255 -8.09 28.97 0.27
CA PRO A 255 -9.13 29.80 0.87
C PRO A 255 -8.71 30.41 2.22
N PHE A 256 -7.66 29.90 2.84
CA PHE A 256 -7.17 30.35 4.15
C PHE A 256 -5.73 30.83 4.03
N SER A 257 -5.50 32.12 4.27
CA SER A 257 -4.16 32.64 4.54
C SER A 257 -3.87 32.43 6.02
N THR A 258 -3.06 31.43 6.33
CA THR A 258 -2.65 31.17 7.71
C THR A 258 -1.19 31.55 7.91
N PRO A 259 -0.76 31.99 9.12
CA PRO A 259 0.65 32.22 9.39
C PRO A 259 1.51 30.94 9.20
N ALA A 260 0.89 29.76 9.21
CA ALA A 260 1.55 28.50 8.91
C ALA A 260 2.00 28.40 7.43
N ASP A 261 1.40 29.16 6.51
CA ASP A 261 1.72 29.11 5.08
C ASP A 261 3.20 29.49 4.82
N ALA A 262 3.77 30.37 5.65
CA ALA A 262 5.18 30.75 5.57
C ALA A 262 6.14 29.57 5.81
N PHE A 263 5.74 28.62 6.65
CA PHE A 263 6.50 27.41 6.96
C PHE A 263 6.16 26.25 6.03
N LEU A 264 4.89 26.14 5.63
CA LEU A 264 4.40 25.06 4.78
C LEU A 264 4.83 25.20 3.33
N LYS A 265 4.81 26.43 2.79
CA LYS A 265 5.19 26.68 1.40
C LYS A 265 6.59 26.15 1.05
N PRO A 266 7.66 26.41 1.81
CA PRO A 266 8.98 25.85 1.51
C PRO A 266 9.04 24.32 1.72
N LEU A 267 8.26 23.78 2.66
CA LEU A 267 8.21 22.34 2.95
C LEU A 267 7.45 21.53 1.89
N LEU A 268 6.42 22.11 1.29
CA LEU A 268 5.61 21.47 0.24
C LEU A 268 6.15 21.78 -1.17
N SER A 269 6.96 22.83 -1.32
CA SER A 269 7.64 23.12 -2.58
C SER A 269 8.71 22.09 -2.89
N THR A 270 8.92 21.82 -4.18
CA THR A 270 10.03 20.98 -4.64
C THR A 270 11.35 21.71 -4.42
N THR A 271 12.02 21.45 -3.30
CA THR A 271 13.33 22.00 -2.95
C THR A 271 14.30 20.86 -2.64
N PRO A 272 15.63 21.07 -2.72
CA PRO A 272 16.60 20.03 -2.38
C PRO A 272 16.41 19.48 -0.95
N TRP A 273 15.96 20.32 -0.01
CA TRP A 273 15.71 19.94 1.37
C TRP A 273 14.50 19.02 1.53
N THR A 274 13.42 19.28 0.79
CA THR A 274 12.21 18.44 0.85
C THR A 274 12.47 17.07 0.23
N LEU A 275 13.25 17.01 -0.84
CA LEU A 275 13.75 15.76 -1.41
C LEU A 275 14.65 14.99 -0.42
N LEU A 276 15.61 15.67 0.22
CA LEU A 276 16.49 15.05 1.21
C LEU A 276 15.70 14.47 2.39
N LEU A 277 14.70 15.22 2.89
CA LEU A 277 13.81 14.75 3.95
C LEU A 277 12.97 13.54 3.51
N ALA A 278 12.42 13.56 2.29
CA ALA A 278 11.69 12.42 1.73
C ALA A 278 12.60 11.17 1.65
N PHE A 279 13.82 11.30 1.14
CA PHE A 279 14.79 10.20 1.11
C PHE A 279 15.18 9.71 2.50
N ALA A 280 15.34 10.61 3.48
CA ALA A 280 15.60 10.23 4.86
C ALA A 280 14.45 9.42 5.46
N LEU A 281 13.20 9.82 5.21
CA LEU A 281 12.00 9.09 5.64
C LEU A 281 11.89 7.71 4.98
N LEU A 282 12.19 7.60 3.67
CA LEU A 282 12.24 6.31 2.97
C LEU A 282 13.34 5.39 3.53
N GLY A 283 14.53 5.95 3.80
CA GLY A 283 15.63 5.23 4.44
C GLY A 283 15.25 4.74 5.84
N TRP A 284 14.53 5.55 6.60
CA TRP A 284 14.01 5.18 7.92
C TRP A 284 12.95 4.06 7.83
N ALA A 285 12.01 4.14 6.88
CA ALA A 285 11.02 3.10 6.62
C ALA A 285 11.70 1.76 6.25
N ALA A 286 12.68 1.78 5.36
CA ALA A 286 13.47 0.61 4.98
C ALA A 286 14.25 0.03 6.18
N GLY A 287 14.82 0.90 7.03
CA GLY A 287 15.50 0.51 8.26
C GLY A 287 14.56 -0.11 9.29
N ALA A 288 13.33 0.37 9.41
CA ALA A 288 12.31 -0.22 10.27
C ALA A 288 11.92 -1.64 9.80
N MET A 289 11.71 -1.84 8.49
CA MET A 289 11.42 -3.16 7.91
C MET A 289 12.52 -4.19 8.21
N ARG A 290 13.80 -3.79 8.13
CA ARG A 290 14.93 -4.67 8.47
C ARG A 290 14.91 -5.10 9.94
N ARG A 291 14.58 -4.18 10.86
CA ARG A 291 14.50 -4.47 12.30
C ARG A 291 13.38 -5.44 12.65
N HIS A 292 12.21 -5.30 12.01
CA HIS A 292 11.10 -6.24 12.19
C HIS A 292 11.47 -7.66 11.73
N ALA A 293 12.18 -7.80 10.62
CA ALA A 293 12.66 -9.10 10.14
C ALA A 293 13.65 -9.75 11.12
N ALA A 294 14.60 -8.96 11.65
CA ALA A 294 15.59 -9.46 12.60
C ALA A 294 14.95 -9.90 13.94
N ALA A 295 13.97 -9.14 14.44
CA ALA A 295 13.22 -9.51 15.63
C ALA A 295 12.42 -10.81 15.45
N ALA A 296 11.80 -11.00 14.28
CA ALA A 296 11.03 -12.22 13.96
C ALA A 296 11.92 -13.46 13.84
N SER A 297 13.17 -13.33 13.41
CA SER A 297 14.12 -14.45 13.36
C SER A 297 14.72 -14.84 14.73
N ALA A 298 14.53 -14.01 15.76
CA ALA A 298 15.08 -14.24 17.10
C ALA A 298 14.05 -14.83 18.08
N ALA A 299 12.77 -14.84 17.71
CA ALA A 299 11.67 -15.43 18.47
C ALA A 299 11.41 -16.87 17.98
#